data_AF-A0A176UA91-F1
#
_entry.id   AF-A0A176UA91-F1
#
_cell.length_a   1.000
_cell.length_b   1.000
_cell.length_c   1.000
_cell.angle_alpha   90.00
_cell.angle_beta   90.00
_cell.angle_gamma   90.00
#
_symmetry.space_group_name_H-M   'P 1'
#
loop_
_entity.id
_entity.type
_entity.pdbx_description
1 polymer ?
#
loop_
_entity_poly.entity_id
_entity_poly.type
_entity_poly.pdbx_seq_one_letter_code
_entity_poly.pdbx_strand_id
1 'polypeptide(L)' 'MEGMFYWCSNIQTLNVSFFDTSHVINMKSMFDYCSSLKNWI' A
#
# COMPACT_ATOMS: atom_id res chain seq x y z
N MET A 1 7.66 -5.81 2.75
CA MET A 1 6.68 -5.06 3.57
C MET A 1 5.39 -5.84 3.46
N GLU A 2 4.92 -6.43 4.54
CA GLU A 2 3.65 -7.17 4.54
C GLU A 2 2.66 -6.40 5.41
N GLY A 3 1.46 -6.15 4.87
CA GLY A 3 0.33 -5.63 5.64
C GLY A 3 0.37 -4.19 6.13
N MET A 4 1.29 -3.34 5.64
CA MET A 4 1.43 -1.95 6.14
C MET A 4 0.15 -1.10 5.99
N PHE A 5 -0.66 -1.35 4.96
CA PHE A 5 -1.96 -0.71 4.74
C PHE A 5 -3.10 -1.75 4.70
N TYR A 6 -2.98 -2.89 5.40
CA TYR A 6 -3.86 -4.07 5.29
C TYR A 6 -5.36 -3.84 5.56
N TRP A 7 -5.80 -2.67 6.01
CA TRP A 7 -7.22 -2.36 6.30
C TRP A 7 -7.56 -0.88 6.04
N CYS A 8 -6.80 -0.20 5.18
CA CYS A 8 -7.02 1.22 4.91
C CYS A 8 -8.19 1.44 3.93
N SER A 9 -9.41 1.14 4.39
CA SER A 9 -10.65 1.28 3.61
C SER A 9 -11.08 2.73 3.35
N ASN A 10 -10.46 3.72 3.99
CA ASN A 10 -10.78 5.14 3.81
C ASN A 10 -9.79 5.89 2.91
N ILE A 11 -8.65 5.28 2.55
CA ILE A 11 -7.63 5.95 1.74
C ILE A 11 -8.01 5.81 0.27
N GLN A 12 -8.21 6.93 -0.42
CA GLN A 12 -8.51 6.94 -1.86
C GLN A 12 -7.26 7.04 -2.73
N THR A 13 -6.24 7.74 -2.23
CA THR A 13 -4.98 7.96 -2.91
C THR A 13 -3.85 7.85 -1.90
N LEU A 14 -2.83 7.05 -2.23
CA LEU A 14 -1.65 6.87 -1.40
C LEU A 14 -0.40 7.23 -2.17
N ASN A 15 0.38 8.18 -1.66
CA ASN A 15 1.70 8.45 -2.20
C ASN A 15 2.74 7.55 -1.50
N VAL A 16 3.32 6.62 -2.24
CA VAL A 16 4.39 5.73 -1.80
C VAL A 16 5.76 6.09 -2.39
N SER A 17 5.89 7.18 -3.15
CA SER A 17 7.16 7.61 -3.76
C SER A 17 8.29 7.92 -2.76
N PHE A 18 7.95 8.16 -1.50
CA PHE A 18 8.92 8.35 -0.41
C PHE A 18 9.40 7.03 0.22
N PHE A 19 8.80 5.90 -0.13
CA PHE A 19 9.21 4.60 0.41
C PHE A 19 10.35 4.03 -0.42
N ASP A 20 11.48 3.77 0.22
CA ASP A 20 12.53 2.97 -0.38
C ASP A 20 12.08 1.51 -0.45
N THR A 21 11.57 1.14 -1.62
CA THR A 21 11.11 -0.21 -1.93
C THR A 21 12.14 -1.03 -2.70
N SER A 22 13.34 -0.49 -2.94
CA SER A 22 14.38 -1.08 -3.79
C SER A 22 14.86 -2.46 -3.31
N HIS A 23 14.75 -2.73 -2.01
CA HIS A 23 15.15 -4.00 -1.38
C HIS A 23 13.97 -4.87 -0.95
N VAL A 24 12.73 -4.46 -1.24
CA VAL A 24 11.53 -5.21 -0.83
C VAL A 24 11.26 -6.31 -1.84
N ILE A 25 11.51 -7.56 -1.43
CA ILE A 25 11.28 -8.75 -2.28
C ILE A 25 9.78 -9.08 -2.39
N ASN A 26 9.00 -8.73 -1.36
CA ASN A 26 7.57 -9.07 -1.30
C ASN A 26 6.74 -7.90 -0.74
N MET A 27 5.75 -7.48 -1.54
CA MET A 27 4.72 -6.49 -1.22
C MET A 27 3.32 -7.11 -1.13
N LYS A 28 3.22 -8.44 -1.00
CA LYS A 28 1.93 -9.13 -0.82
C LYS A 28 1.18 -8.53 0.36
N SER A 29 -0.13 -8.48 0.20
CA SER A 29 -1.08 -8.05 1.22
C SER A 29 -0.84 -6.65 1.78
N MET A 30 -0.01 -5.83 1.11
CA MET A 30 0.28 -4.48 1.59
C MET A 30 -0.95 -3.57 1.53
N PHE A 31 -1.88 -3.82 0.59
CA PHE A 31 -3.11 -3.06 0.37
C PHE A 31 -4.37 -3.93 0.37
N ASP A 32 -4.31 -5.14 0.94
CA ASP A 32 -5.52 -5.95 1.08
C ASP A 32 -6.54 -5.18 1.94
N TYR A 33 -7.83 -5.43 1.74
CA TYR A 33 -8.95 -4.73 2.40
C TYR A 33 -8.96 -3.19 2.29
N CYS A 34 -8.11 -2.59 1.45
CA CYS A 34 -8.20 -1.18 1.06
C CYS A 34 -9.28 -0.96 -0.01
N SER A 35 -10.55 -1.11 0.35
CA SER A 35 -11.67 -1.05 -0.60
C SER A 35 -11.82 0.30 -1.31
N SER A 36 -11.37 1.41 -0.72
CA SER A 36 -11.44 2.74 -1.34
C SER A 36 -10.19 3.16 -2.10
N LEU A 37 -9.09 2.39 -2.02
CA LEU A 37 -7.82 2.77 -2.64
C LEU A 37 -7.93 2.61 -4.16
N LYS A 38 -7.94 3.75 -4.86
CA LYS A 38 -8.06 3.79 -6.32
C LYS A 38 -6.71 4.01 -7.00
N ASN A 39 -5.86 4.81 -6.38
CA ASN A 39 -4.59 5.22 -6.96
C ASN A 39 -3.49 5.16 -5.91
N TRP A 40 -2.31 4.70 -6.31
CA TRP A 40 -1.09 4.79 -5.54
C TRP A 40 0.03 5.28 -6.46
N ILE A 41 0.83 6.23 -5.98
CA ILE A 41 1.83 7.00 -6.77
C ILE A 41 3.18 6.94 -6.07
#